data_AF-A0A380E039-F1
#
_entry.id   AF-A0A380E039-F1
#
_cell.length_a   1.000
_cell.length_b   1.000
_cell.length_c   1.000
_cell.angle_alpha   90.00
_cell.angle_beta   90.00
_cell.angle_gamma   90.00
#
_symmetry.space_group_name_H-M   'P 1'
#
loop_
_entity.id
_entity.type
_entity.pdbx_description
1 polymer ?
#
loop_
_entity_poly.entity_id
_entity_poly.type
_entity_poly.pdbx_seq_one_letter_code
_entity_poly.pdbx_strand_id
1 'polypeptide(L)'
;MGLPNPKNRKPTASEVVEWALYIAKNKIAIDVPGSGMGAQCWDLPNYLLDKYWGFRTWGNADAMAQKSNYRGRDFKIIRNTKDFIPQLGDWGVWTGGWAGHVNIVVGPCTKDYWYGVDQNWVYK
;
A
#
# COMPACT_ATOMS: atom_id res chain seq x y z
N MET A 1 -12.03 -16.22 -1.56
CA MET A 1 -11.38 -15.22 -0.69
C MET A 1 -10.31 -14.54 -1.52
N GLY A 2 -10.26 -13.22 -1.47
CA GLY A 2 -9.33 -12.44 -2.27
C GLY A 2 -10.00 -11.40 -3.16
N LEU A 3 -9.13 -10.52 -3.63
CA LEU A 3 -9.39 -9.40 -4.52
C LEU A 3 -10.44 -9.70 -5.63
N PRO A 4 -11.46 -8.83 -5.82
CA PRO A 4 -12.55 -9.08 -6.76
C PRO A 4 -12.10 -8.96 -8.22
N ASN A 5 -12.93 -9.38 -9.17
CA ASN A 5 -12.65 -9.11 -10.58
C ASN A 5 -12.68 -7.59 -10.84
N PRO A 6 -11.59 -6.97 -11.35
CA PRO A 6 -11.54 -5.52 -11.59
C PRO A 6 -12.55 -5.03 -12.64
N LYS A 7 -13.07 -5.92 -13.50
CA LYS A 7 -14.15 -5.58 -14.44
C LYS A 7 -15.49 -5.35 -13.74
N ASN A 8 -15.67 -5.89 -12.53
CA ASN A 8 -16.94 -5.86 -11.82
C ASN A 8 -16.96 -4.72 -10.79
N ARG A 9 -15.90 -4.59 -9.98
CA ARG A 9 -15.78 -3.54 -8.95
C ARG A 9 -14.36 -3.43 -8.39
N LYS A 10 -14.14 -2.35 -7.65
CA LYS A 10 -12.98 -2.14 -6.78
C LYS A 10 -13.10 -2.98 -5.49
N PRO A 11 -11.98 -3.35 -4.85
CA PRO A 11 -12.01 -4.09 -3.58
C PRO A 11 -12.54 -3.22 -2.44
N THR A 12 -13.12 -3.86 -1.44
CA THR A 12 -13.33 -3.25 -0.12
C THR A 12 -12.02 -3.25 0.68
N ALA A 13 -11.97 -2.46 1.75
CA ALA A 13 -10.83 -2.46 2.66
C ALA A 13 -10.55 -3.87 3.23
N SER A 14 -11.57 -4.59 3.66
CA SER A 14 -11.43 -5.96 4.19
C SER A 14 -10.85 -6.92 3.16
N GLU A 15 -11.23 -6.81 1.88
CA GLU A 15 -10.66 -7.67 0.82
C GLU A 15 -9.20 -7.35 0.53
N VAL A 16 -8.80 -6.07 0.60
CA VAL A 16 -7.40 -5.68 0.50
C VAL A 16 -6.61 -6.26 1.67
N VAL A 17 -7.14 -6.19 2.90
CA VAL A 17 -6.50 -6.74 4.10
C VAL A 17 -6.35 -8.25 4.01
N GLU A 18 -7.42 -8.97 3.66
CA GLU A 18 -7.38 -10.43 3.46
C GLU A 18 -6.34 -10.84 2.42
N TRP A 19 -6.28 -10.12 1.30
CA TRP A 19 -5.29 -10.36 0.26
C TRP A 19 -3.87 -10.10 0.75
N ALA A 20 -3.63 -8.98 1.44
CA ALA A 20 -2.32 -8.62 1.97
C ALA A 20 -1.83 -9.68 2.98
N LEU A 21 -2.70 -10.12 3.89
CA LEU A 21 -2.39 -11.20 4.83
C LEU A 21 -2.12 -12.53 4.12
N TYR A 22 -2.88 -12.84 3.06
CA TYR A 22 -2.68 -14.04 2.27
C TYR A 22 -1.31 -14.06 1.60
N ILE A 23 -0.90 -12.97 0.93
CA ILE A 23 0.40 -12.94 0.25
C ILE A 23 1.56 -13.00 1.26
N ALA A 24 1.43 -12.33 2.42
CA ALA A 24 2.45 -12.37 3.47
C ALA A 24 2.59 -13.79 4.05
N LYS A 25 1.47 -14.43 4.40
CA LYS A 25 1.44 -15.80 4.93
C LYS A 25 2.08 -16.81 3.97
N ASN A 26 1.84 -16.64 2.67
CA ASN A 26 2.33 -17.55 1.63
C ASN A 26 3.66 -17.10 1.01
N LYS A 27 4.29 -16.02 1.52
CA LYS A 27 5.55 -15.47 0.99
C LYS A 27 5.50 -15.20 -0.51
N ILE A 28 4.37 -14.70 -1.00
CA ILE A 28 4.18 -14.37 -2.42
C ILE A 28 4.78 -13.00 -2.68
N ALA A 29 5.83 -12.96 -3.50
CA ALA A 29 6.45 -11.74 -3.97
C ALA A 29 5.63 -11.12 -5.11
N ILE A 30 5.24 -9.86 -4.95
CA ILE A 30 4.61 -9.00 -5.96
C ILE A 30 5.70 -8.11 -6.54
N ASP A 31 5.95 -8.27 -7.83
CA ASP A 31 6.89 -7.45 -8.61
C ASP A 31 6.12 -6.93 -9.82
N VAL A 32 5.71 -5.65 -9.77
CA VAL A 32 4.98 -5.06 -10.89
C VAL A 32 5.97 -4.71 -12.01
N PRO A 33 5.63 -4.95 -13.29
CA PRO A 33 6.56 -4.71 -14.40
C PRO A 33 7.16 -3.31 -14.39
N GLY A 34 8.48 -3.19 -14.30
CA GLY A 34 9.17 -1.88 -14.28
C GLY A 34 9.51 -1.34 -12.88
N SER A 35 9.25 -2.10 -11.79
CA SER A 35 9.74 -1.77 -10.43
C SER A 35 11.28 -1.76 -10.34
N GLY A 36 11.95 -2.55 -11.19
CA GLY A 36 13.39 -2.44 -11.47
C GLY A 36 14.33 -3.05 -10.43
N MET A 37 13.84 -3.40 -9.23
CA MET A 37 14.64 -3.97 -8.14
C MET A 37 13.99 -5.22 -7.51
N GLY A 38 13.18 -5.96 -8.28
CA GLY A 38 12.37 -7.07 -7.77
C GLY A 38 11.20 -6.58 -6.91
N ALA A 39 10.69 -7.44 -6.03
CA ALA A 39 9.55 -7.12 -5.16
C ALA A 39 9.91 -6.12 -4.05
N GLN A 40 9.53 -4.86 -4.23
CA GLN A 40 9.73 -3.73 -3.33
C GLN A 40 8.45 -3.38 -2.56
N CYS A 41 8.57 -2.53 -1.53
CA CYS A 41 7.43 -2.06 -0.74
C CYS A 41 6.38 -1.33 -1.61
N TRP A 42 6.85 -0.57 -2.60
CA TRP A 42 6.06 0.17 -3.57
C TRP A 42 5.17 -0.72 -4.45
N ASP A 43 5.57 -1.98 -4.68
CA ASP A 43 4.83 -2.90 -5.56
C ASP A 43 3.45 -3.28 -5.03
N LEU A 44 3.27 -3.40 -3.70
CA LEU A 44 1.99 -3.83 -3.15
C LEU A 44 0.86 -2.83 -3.44
N PRO A 45 1.00 -1.52 -3.11
CA PRO A 45 -0.01 -0.55 -3.49
C PRO A 45 -0.14 -0.40 -5.01
N ASN A 46 0.97 -0.43 -5.76
CA ASN A 46 0.93 -0.21 -7.20
C ASN A 46 0.33 -1.37 -7.98
N TYR A 47 0.40 -2.59 -7.45
CA TYR A 47 -0.38 -3.73 -7.96
C TYR A 47 -1.88 -3.45 -7.86
N LEU A 48 -2.35 -2.93 -6.71
CA LEU A 48 -3.76 -2.59 -6.52
C LEU A 48 -4.18 -1.42 -7.41
N LEU A 49 -3.36 -0.37 -7.48
CA LEU A 49 -3.62 0.80 -8.31
C LEU A 49 -3.71 0.42 -9.80
N ASP A 50 -2.76 -0.37 -10.30
CA ASP A 50 -2.76 -0.79 -11.70
C ASP A 50 -3.99 -1.66 -11.99
N LYS A 51 -4.26 -2.64 -11.13
CA LYS A 51 -5.34 -3.60 -11.32
C LYS A 51 -6.74 -2.99 -11.27
N TYR A 52 -7.01 -2.07 -10.35
CA TYR A 52 -8.38 -1.56 -10.10
C TYR A 52 -8.60 -0.12 -10.50
N TRP A 53 -7.52 0.62 -10.70
CA TRP A 53 -7.56 2.01 -11.06
C TRP A 53 -6.81 2.26 -12.39
N GLY A 54 -6.04 1.33 -12.94
CA GLY A 54 -5.38 1.48 -14.24
C GLY A 54 -4.31 2.59 -14.25
N PHE A 55 -3.64 2.81 -13.12
CA PHE A 55 -2.47 3.69 -13.06
C PHE A 55 -1.48 3.20 -12.01
N ARG A 56 -0.26 3.72 -12.07
CA ARG A 56 0.75 3.55 -11.02
C ARG A 56 1.28 4.93 -10.62
N THR A 57 1.75 5.00 -9.40
CA THR A 57 2.47 6.18 -8.90
C THR A 57 3.83 6.32 -9.60
N TRP A 58 4.44 7.49 -9.50
CA TRP A 58 5.81 7.75 -9.94
C TRP A 58 6.72 7.93 -8.72
N GLY A 59 8.03 7.82 -8.93
CA GLY A 59 9.02 7.95 -7.87
C GLY A 59 9.06 6.72 -6.95
N ASN A 60 9.65 6.89 -5.77
CA ASN A 60 9.74 5.83 -4.76
C ASN A 60 8.50 5.86 -3.82
N ALA A 61 8.55 5.11 -2.72
CA ALA A 61 7.44 5.04 -1.76
C ALA A 61 7.12 6.39 -1.12
N ASP A 62 8.11 7.23 -0.86
CA ASP A 62 7.93 8.59 -0.33
C ASP A 62 7.02 9.47 -1.22
N ALA A 63 7.16 9.35 -2.54
CA ALA A 63 6.36 10.10 -3.51
C ALA A 63 4.87 9.73 -3.45
N MET A 64 4.52 8.55 -2.94
CA MET A 64 3.13 8.15 -2.73
C MET A 64 2.40 9.03 -1.70
N ALA A 65 3.10 9.81 -0.88
CA ALA A 65 2.49 10.81 0.01
C ALA A 65 2.08 12.10 -0.73
N GLN A 66 2.36 12.24 -2.03
CA GLN A 66 2.04 13.43 -2.80
C GLN A 66 0.69 13.28 -3.51
N LYS A 67 -0.24 14.23 -3.30
CA LYS A 67 -1.56 14.19 -3.94
C LYS A 67 -1.50 14.23 -5.48
N SER A 68 -0.43 14.77 -6.04
CA SER A 68 -0.14 14.78 -7.48
C SER A 68 -0.01 13.38 -8.10
N ASN A 69 0.36 12.36 -7.31
CA ASN A 69 0.38 10.96 -7.75
C ASN A 69 -1.02 10.38 -8.03
N TYR A 70 -2.07 11.03 -7.53
CA TYR A 70 -3.46 10.55 -7.59
C TYR A 70 -4.40 11.55 -8.30
N ARG A 71 -3.88 12.33 -9.25
CA ARG A 71 -4.66 13.35 -9.97
C ARG A 71 -5.85 12.74 -10.69
N GLY A 72 -7.00 13.40 -10.57
CA GLY A 72 -8.27 12.94 -11.14
C GLY A 72 -8.89 11.74 -10.42
N ARG A 73 -8.41 11.38 -9.22
CA ARG A 73 -8.92 10.26 -8.41
C ARG A 73 -9.27 10.70 -6.98
N ASP A 74 -10.21 10.00 -6.37
CA ASP A 74 -10.74 10.29 -5.03
C ASP A 74 -9.90 9.76 -3.86
N PHE A 75 -8.61 9.51 -4.08
CA PHE A 75 -7.69 9.14 -2.99
C PHE A 75 -7.47 10.32 -2.04
N LYS A 76 -7.40 10.05 -0.74
CA LYS A 76 -7.09 11.07 0.27
C LYS A 76 -5.66 10.86 0.77
N ILE A 77 -4.88 11.94 0.82
CA ILE A 77 -3.64 11.96 1.58
C ILE A 77 -3.98 12.52 2.95
N ILE A 78 -3.82 11.71 3.98
CA ILE A 78 -4.09 12.09 5.36
C ILE A 78 -2.74 12.23 6.06
N ARG A 79 -2.46 13.41 6.60
CA ARG A 79 -1.23 13.64 7.35
C ARG A 79 -1.32 12.91 8.68
N ASN A 80 -0.29 12.12 8.99
CA ASN A 80 -0.16 11.53 10.31
C ASN A 80 0.04 12.63 11.37
N THR A 81 -0.83 12.67 12.37
CA THR A 81 -0.73 13.56 13.54
C THR A 81 -0.70 12.70 14.81
N LYS A 82 -0.34 13.29 15.95
CA LYS A 82 -0.25 12.56 17.23
C LYS A 82 -1.55 11.86 17.67
N ASP A 83 -2.69 12.30 17.14
CA ASP A 83 -4.02 11.80 17.48
C ASP A 83 -4.67 11.02 16.32
N PHE A 84 -3.96 10.88 15.19
CA PHE A 84 -4.46 10.15 14.04
C PHE A 84 -4.32 8.65 14.26
N ILE A 85 -5.39 7.90 13.96
CA ILE A 85 -5.40 6.43 13.97
C ILE A 85 -5.74 5.98 12.55
N PRO A 86 -4.85 5.23 11.86
CA PRO A 86 -5.13 4.74 10.52
C PRO A 86 -6.25 3.69 10.54
N GLN A 87 -6.88 3.48 9.39
CA GLN A 87 -7.91 2.47 9.19
C GLN A 87 -7.34 1.26 8.46
N LEU A 88 -7.99 0.11 8.64
CA LEU A 88 -7.70 -1.09 7.87
C LEU A 88 -7.80 -0.80 6.36
N GLY A 89 -6.80 -1.23 5.61
CA GLY A 89 -6.68 -0.98 4.17
C GLY A 89 -6.03 0.35 3.79
N ASP A 90 -5.78 1.25 4.75
CA ASP A 90 -4.96 2.44 4.49
C ASP A 90 -3.53 2.04 4.12
N TRP A 91 -2.82 2.95 3.44
CA TRP A 91 -1.39 2.81 3.17
C TRP A 91 -0.59 3.70 4.10
N GLY A 92 0.20 3.08 4.98
CA GLY A 92 1.15 3.79 5.83
C GLY A 92 2.37 4.17 4.99
N VAL A 93 2.60 5.46 4.77
CA VAL A 93 3.72 5.96 3.95
C VAL A 93 4.73 6.70 4.83
N TRP A 94 5.97 6.24 4.82
CA TRP A 94 7.12 6.92 5.42
C TRP A 94 7.83 7.71 4.33
N THR A 95 8.00 9.01 4.55
CA THR A 95 8.67 9.93 3.61
C THR A 95 10.11 10.26 4.00
N GLY A 96 10.64 9.62 5.04
CA GLY A 96 12.02 9.80 5.47
C GLY A 96 12.99 8.88 4.71
N GLY A 97 14.27 9.26 4.68
CA GLY A 97 15.32 8.48 4.02
C GLY A 97 15.39 8.71 2.50
N TRP A 98 16.06 7.80 1.79
CA TRP A 98 16.33 7.95 0.35
C TRP A 98 15.12 7.62 -0.55
N ALA A 99 14.33 6.60 -0.18
CA ALA A 99 13.19 6.11 -0.99
C ALA A 99 11.85 6.10 -0.25
N GLY A 100 11.84 6.39 1.05
CA GLY A 100 10.68 6.13 1.90
C GLY A 100 10.37 4.65 2.07
N HIS A 101 9.22 4.37 2.66
CA HIS A 101 8.65 3.02 2.76
C HIS A 101 7.13 3.08 2.73
N VAL A 102 6.48 2.00 2.32
CA VAL A 102 5.02 1.89 2.35
C VAL A 102 4.56 0.50 2.79
N ASN A 103 3.51 0.47 3.60
CA ASN A 103 2.81 -0.76 3.98
C ASN A 103 1.30 -0.64 3.80
N ILE A 104 0.61 -1.78 3.82
CA ILE A 104 -0.85 -1.86 3.91
C ILE A 104 -1.22 -2.14 5.36
N VAL A 105 -2.10 -1.34 5.94
CA VAL A 105 -2.59 -1.50 7.32
C VAL A 105 -3.56 -2.67 7.39
N VAL A 106 -3.27 -3.70 8.21
CA VAL A 106 -3.99 -4.99 8.21
C VAL A 106 -4.52 -5.45 9.57
N GLY A 107 -4.14 -4.79 10.67
CA GLY A 107 -4.51 -5.24 12.01
C GLY A 107 -4.95 -4.11 12.93
N PRO A 108 -5.10 -4.41 14.24
CA PRO A 108 -5.43 -3.40 15.24
C PRO A 108 -4.55 -2.17 15.14
N CYS A 109 -5.17 -0.99 15.18
CA CYS A 109 -4.51 0.30 15.09
C CYS A 109 -4.79 1.11 16.34
N THR A 110 -3.75 1.72 16.88
CA THR A 110 -3.82 2.74 17.92
C THR A 110 -3.10 4.00 17.41
N LYS A 111 -3.07 5.05 18.22
CA LYS A 111 -2.24 6.23 17.93
C LYS A 111 -0.72 5.93 18.01
N ASP A 112 -0.35 4.83 18.67
CA ASP A 112 1.03 4.48 18.98
C ASP A 112 1.60 3.41 18.02
N TYR A 113 0.75 2.52 17.50
CA TYR A 113 1.17 1.45 16.58
C TYR A 113 0.03 0.93 15.70
N TRP A 114 0.40 0.28 14.61
CA TRP A 114 -0.49 -0.57 13.81
C TRP A 114 0.28 -1.77 13.27
N TYR A 115 -0.45 -2.78 12.82
CA TYR A 115 0.12 -3.89 12.06
C TYR A 115 0.01 -3.63 10.56
N GLY A 116 1.10 -3.83 9.84
CA GLY A 116 1.16 -3.68 8.40
C GLY A 116 1.72 -4.91 7.70
N VAL A 117 1.34 -5.08 6.43
CA VAL A 117 2.01 -5.96 5.48
C VAL A 117 2.74 -5.11 4.46
N ASP A 118 4.00 -5.44 4.23
CA ASP A 118 4.86 -4.83 3.24
C ASP A 118 5.79 -5.87 2.61
N GLN A 119 6.56 -5.43 1.62
CA GLN A 119 7.66 -6.19 1.03
C GLN A 119 8.95 -5.43 1.23
N ASN A 120 10.05 -6.16 1.24
CA ASN A 120 11.39 -5.60 1.39
C ASN A 120 11.53 -4.69 2.63
N TRP A 121 10.87 -5.06 3.73
CA TRP A 121 11.10 -4.42 5.01
C TRP A 121 12.43 -4.94 5.58
N VAL A 122 13.47 -4.14 5.43
CA VAL A 122 14.80 -4.44 5.95
C VAL A 122 14.84 -4.04 7.42
N TYR A 123 14.50 -4.96 8.32
CA TYR A 123 15.19 -5.00 9.61
C TYR A 123 16.58 -5.60 9.34
N LYS A 124 17.63 -4.82 9.56
CA LYS A 124 18.84 -5.42 10.13
C LYS A 124 18.64 -5.52 11.63
#